data_AF-A0A6M1ZC56-F1
#
_entry.id   AF-A0A6M1ZC56-F1
#
_cell.length_a   1.000
_cell.length_b   1.000
_cell.length_c   1.000
_cell.angle_alpha   90.00
_cell.angle_beta   90.00
_cell.angle_gamma   90.00
#
_symmetry.space_group_name_H-M   'P 1'
#
loop_
_entity.id
_entity.type
_entity.pdbx_description
1 polymer ?
#
loop_
_entity_poly.entity_id
_entity_poly.type
_entity_poly.pdbx_seq_one_letter_code
_entity_poly.pdbx_strand_id
1 'polypeptide(L)'
;MGKKILMIAGHNGAGKTTMTADLLTHSSSLYEFINADEIAKGLAPKNPESMALSASKLMVERLRELLANDKNFAFETTASGINYVKYLQEAKSKGYEINLCFLWLASPEQAVKRVAQRVRQGGHNIPKETIIRRYSTGLSNLLSAYLPIADKALIIDNSAEVVTNKIIARKFFEKDTEVFNQQIWQKIIEVADGR
;
A
#
# COMPACT_ATOMS: atom_id res chain seq x y z
N MET A 1 20.19 -15.29 1.42
CA MET A 1 19.09 -14.47 1.97
C MET A 1 17.88 -14.66 1.07
N GLY A 2 16.68 -14.92 1.58
CA GLY A 2 15.51 -15.16 0.72
C GLY A 2 15.10 -13.92 -0.07
N LYS A 3 14.64 -14.12 -1.31
CA LYS A 3 14.11 -13.06 -2.19
C LYS A 3 12.76 -12.61 -1.68
N LYS A 4 12.59 -11.31 -1.37
CA LYS A 4 11.40 -10.76 -0.72
C LYS A 4 10.97 -9.44 -1.31
N ILE A 5 9.66 -9.28 -1.45
CA ILE A 5 9.00 -8.03 -1.81
C ILE A 5 8.06 -7.64 -0.69
N LEU A 6 8.15 -6.39 -0.22
CA LEU A 6 7.20 -5.84 0.75
C LEU A 6 6.35 -4.75 0.09
N MET A 7 5.07 -5.02 -0.09
CA MET A 7 4.08 -4.05 -0.54
C MET A 7 3.42 -3.39 0.68
N ILE A 8 3.66 -2.10 0.85
CA ILE A 8 3.02 -1.26 1.86
C ILE A 8 1.83 -0.56 1.21
N ALA A 9 0.65 -1.12 1.41
CA ALA A 9 -0.60 -0.70 0.82
C ALA A 9 -1.53 -0.02 1.83
N GLY A 10 -2.57 0.66 1.35
CA GLY A 10 -3.59 1.28 2.21
C GLY A 10 -4.06 2.64 1.76
N HIS A 11 -5.07 3.18 2.43
CA HIS A 11 -5.69 4.44 2.04
C HIS A 11 -4.75 5.64 2.14
N ASN A 12 -5.06 6.71 1.39
CA ASN A 12 -4.40 8.00 1.62
C ASN A 12 -4.67 8.45 3.08
N GLY A 13 -3.64 8.96 3.77
CA GLY A 13 -3.75 9.33 5.19
C GLY A 13 -3.79 8.16 6.17
N ALA A 14 -3.61 6.91 5.73
CA ALA A 14 -3.64 5.73 6.61
C ALA A 14 -2.37 5.53 7.45
N GLY A 15 -1.35 6.39 7.34
CA GLY A 15 -0.10 6.26 8.11
C GLY A 15 0.97 5.35 7.49
N LYS A 16 0.87 5.04 6.19
CA LYS A 16 1.83 4.18 5.47
C LYS A 16 3.27 4.69 5.58
N THR A 17 3.47 5.99 5.44
CA THR A 17 4.80 6.61 5.54
C THR A 17 5.38 6.48 6.95
N THR A 18 4.57 6.61 8.00
CA THR A 18 5.02 6.38 9.39
C THR A 18 5.45 4.93 9.59
N MET A 19 4.63 3.97 9.17
CA MET A 19 4.99 2.55 9.25
C MET A 19 6.24 2.23 8.42
N THR A 20 6.39 2.86 7.26
CA THR A 20 7.58 2.72 6.42
C THR A 20 8.82 3.24 7.14
N ALA A 21 8.76 4.40 7.80
CA ALA A 21 9.89 4.94 8.55
C ALA A 21 10.33 3.99 9.67
N ASP A 22 9.38 3.40 10.40
CA ASP A 22 9.67 2.40 11.43
C ASP A 22 10.30 1.15 10.82
N LEU A 23 9.74 0.64 9.71
CA LEU A 23 10.28 -0.51 8.98
C LEU A 23 11.69 -0.25 8.46
N LEU A 24 11.94 0.92 7.87
CA LEU A 24 13.26 1.30 7.37
C LEU A 24 14.28 1.47 8.49
N THR A 25 13.88 2.00 9.64
CA THR A 25 14.77 2.15 10.80
C THR A 25 15.29 0.78 11.27
N HIS A 26 14.46 -0.26 11.21
CA HIS A 26 14.81 -1.60 11.73
C HIS A 26 15.24 -2.60 10.64
N SER A 27 15.00 -2.30 9.35
CA SER A 27 15.19 -3.24 8.23
C SER A 27 15.73 -2.60 6.94
N SER A 28 16.23 -1.35 6.97
CA SER A 28 16.71 -0.63 5.76
C SER A 28 17.83 -1.32 5.00
N SER A 29 18.69 -2.10 5.65
CA SER A 29 19.71 -2.90 4.94
C SER A 29 19.11 -4.06 4.13
N LEU A 30 17.84 -4.39 4.36
CA LEU A 30 17.17 -5.56 3.76
C LEU A 30 16.36 -5.22 2.52
N TYR A 31 15.94 -3.95 2.36
CA TYR A 31 15.05 -3.54 1.29
C TYR A 31 15.44 -2.17 0.74
N GLU A 32 15.56 -2.07 -0.59
CA GLU A 32 15.45 -0.77 -1.25
C GLU A 32 13.98 -0.33 -1.22
N PHE A 33 13.69 0.90 -0.78
CA PHE A 33 12.32 1.41 -0.70
C PHE A 33 11.99 2.42 -1.80
N ILE A 34 10.84 2.24 -2.43
CA ILE A 34 10.40 3.03 -3.58
C ILE A 34 8.99 3.57 -3.35
N ASN A 35 8.80 4.88 -3.56
CA ASN A 35 7.50 5.56 -3.43
C ASN A 35 7.29 6.55 -4.59
N ALA A 36 6.17 6.45 -5.29
CA ALA A 36 5.80 7.35 -6.38
C ALA A 36 5.71 8.83 -5.94
N ASP A 37 5.25 9.11 -4.72
CA ASP A 37 5.14 10.49 -4.22
C ASP A 37 6.53 11.13 -4.06
N GLU A 38 7.53 10.36 -3.62
CA GLU A 38 8.92 10.84 -3.50
C GLU A 38 9.58 11.01 -4.86
N ILE A 39 9.33 10.10 -5.81
CA ILE A 39 9.78 10.26 -7.20
C ILE A 39 9.17 11.53 -7.81
N ALA A 40 7.86 11.76 -7.63
CA ALA A 40 7.17 12.93 -8.15
C ALA A 40 7.75 14.24 -7.57
N LYS A 41 8.04 14.26 -6.26
CA LYS A 41 8.70 15.40 -5.61
C LYS A 41 10.10 15.65 -6.17
N GLY A 42 10.87 14.60 -6.43
CA GLY A 42 12.20 14.72 -7.03
C GLY A 42 12.16 15.31 -8.45
N LEU A 43 11.15 14.96 -9.25
CA LEU A 43 10.98 15.46 -10.61
C LEU A 43 10.48 16.90 -10.68
N ALA A 44 9.53 17.27 -9.82
CA ALA A 44 8.92 18.59 -9.80
C ALA A 44 8.68 19.06 -8.36
N PRO A 45 9.70 19.57 -7.65
CA PRO A 45 9.60 19.93 -6.23
C PRO A 45 8.46 20.92 -5.91
N LYS A 46 8.16 21.83 -6.85
CA LYS A 46 7.11 22.84 -6.70
C LYS A 46 5.73 22.39 -7.20
N ASN A 47 5.66 21.32 -8.00
CA ASN A 47 4.41 20.79 -8.52
C ASN A 47 4.46 19.26 -8.72
N PRO A 48 4.56 18.45 -7.65
CA PRO A 48 4.68 17.00 -7.78
C PRO A 48 3.46 16.36 -8.44
N GLU A 49 2.27 16.94 -8.27
CA GLU A 49 1.01 16.38 -8.76
C GLU A 49 0.99 16.23 -10.29
N SER A 50 1.56 17.21 -11.01
CA SER A 50 1.64 17.14 -12.48
C SER A 50 2.52 15.97 -12.97
N MET A 51 3.37 15.43 -12.10
CA MET A 51 4.27 14.31 -12.41
C MET A 51 3.73 12.95 -11.97
N ALA A 52 2.53 12.85 -11.39
CA ALA A 52 2.01 11.61 -10.83
C ALA A 52 2.04 10.41 -11.80
N LEU A 53 1.69 10.64 -13.08
CA LEU A 53 1.72 9.58 -14.09
C LEU A 53 3.15 9.17 -14.45
N SER A 54 4.04 10.14 -14.64
CA SER A 54 5.45 9.90 -14.94
C SER A 54 6.17 9.20 -13.79
N ALA A 55 5.91 9.62 -12.55
CA ALA A 55 6.44 9.00 -11.34
C ALA A 55 5.96 7.56 -11.17
N SER A 56 4.70 7.27 -11.49
CA SER A 56 4.16 5.90 -11.51
C SER A 56 4.87 5.00 -12.53
N LYS A 57 5.17 5.52 -13.74
CA LYS A 57 5.93 4.79 -14.76
C LYS A 57 7.37 4.51 -14.32
N LEU A 58 8.07 5.53 -13.84
CA LEU A 58 9.45 5.40 -13.33
C LEU A 58 9.53 4.45 -12.14
N MET A 59 8.53 4.49 -11.26
CA MET A 59 8.42 3.53 -10.16
C MET A 59 8.37 2.10 -10.70
N VAL A 60 7.48 1.80 -11.66
CA VAL A 60 7.37 0.46 -12.26
C VAL A 60 8.68 0.03 -12.94
N GLU A 61 9.35 0.94 -13.65
CA GLU A 61 10.66 0.69 -14.26
C GLU A 61 11.71 0.33 -13.20
N ARG A 62 11.79 1.10 -12.11
CA ARG A 62 12.72 0.80 -11.01
C ARG A 62 12.43 -0.54 -10.35
N LEU A 63 11.16 -0.88 -10.12
CA LEU A 63 10.80 -2.18 -9.59
C LEU A 63 11.30 -3.30 -10.52
N ARG A 64 11.08 -3.18 -11.85
CA ARG A 64 11.59 -4.15 -12.82
C ARG A 64 13.10 -4.32 -12.78
N GLU A 65 13.85 -3.23 -12.67
CA GLU A 65 15.30 -3.30 -12.52
C GLU A 65 15.69 -4.07 -11.26
N LEU A 66 15.04 -3.81 -10.13
CA LEU A 66 15.32 -4.50 -8.87
C LEU A 66 15.01 -5.99 -8.96
N LEU A 67 13.91 -6.37 -9.62
CA LEU A 67 13.59 -7.77 -9.89
C LEU A 67 14.61 -8.45 -10.80
N ALA A 68 15.06 -7.77 -11.86
CA ALA A 68 16.05 -8.30 -12.79
C ALA A 68 17.42 -8.53 -12.11
N ASN A 69 17.71 -7.78 -11.06
CA ASN A 69 18.96 -7.86 -10.29
C ASN A 69 18.80 -8.65 -8.98
N ASP A 70 17.73 -9.43 -8.82
CA ASP A 70 17.46 -10.27 -7.65
C ASP A 70 17.52 -9.50 -6.31
N LYS A 71 17.15 -8.22 -6.32
CA LYS A 71 17.14 -7.37 -5.12
C LYS A 71 15.86 -7.54 -4.32
N ASN A 72 16.00 -7.44 -3.01
CA ASN A 72 14.87 -7.26 -2.11
C ASN A 72 14.46 -5.80 -2.11
N PHE A 73 13.16 -5.53 -2.21
CA PHE A 73 12.65 -4.16 -2.21
C PHE A 73 11.28 -4.06 -1.56
N ALA A 74 10.97 -2.85 -1.11
CA ALA A 74 9.69 -2.48 -0.54
C ALA A 74 9.11 -1.31 -1.31
N PHE A 75 7.79 -1.21 -1.40
CA PHE A 75 7.18 -0.08 -2.09
C PHE A 75 5.83 0.32 -1.51
N GLU A 76 5.53 1.62 -1.57
CA GLU A 76 4.27 2.18 -1.09
C GLU A 76 3.25 2.34 -2.23
N THR A 77 1.99 2.02 -1.95
CA THR A 77 0.89 2.21 -2.91
C THR A 77 -0.45 2.38 -2.21
N THR A 78 -1.44 2.93 -2.90
CA THR A 78 -2.85 2.93 -2.46
C THR A 78 -3.58 1.65 -2.84
N ALA A 79 -2.92 0.71 -3.52
CA ALA A 79 -3.52 -0.47 -4.15
C ALA A 79 -4.63 -0.14 -5.19
N SER A 80 -4.86 1.13 -5.52
CA SER A 80 -5.93 1.53 -6.44
C SER A 80 -5.58 1.33 -7.92
N GLY A 81 -4.30 1.12 -8.26
CA GLY A 81 -3.87 0.71 -9.60
C GLY A 81 -3.47 -0.75 -9.61
N ILE A 82 -3.66 -1.45 -10.73
CA ILE A 82 -3.33 -2.88 -10.90
C ILE A 82 -2.00 -3.11 -11.64
N ASN A 83 -1.26 -2.05 -11.95
CA ASN A 83 -0.04 -2.12 -12.77
C ASN A 83 1.07 -3.00 -12.14
N TYR A 84 1.00 -3.23 -10.82
CA TYR A 84 1.95 -4.06 -10.09
C TYR A 84 1.60 -5.55 -10.10
N VAL A 85 0.35 -5.92 -10.39
CA VAL A 85 -0.16 -7.31 -10.30
C VAL A 85 0.65 -8.27 -11.16
N LYS A 86 0.80 -7.95 -12.45
CA LYS A 86 1.58 -8.78 -13.39
C LYS A 86 3.03 -8.95 -12.95
N TYR A 87 3.61 -7.88 -12.42
CA TYR A 87 4.98 -7.86 -11.95
C TYR A 87 5.18 -8.70 -10.67
N LEU A 88 4.24 -8.65 -9.73
CA LEU A 88 4.28 -9.47 -8.52
C LEU A 88 4.13 -10.96 -8.86
N GLN A 89 3.29 -11.30 -9.85
CA GLN A 89 3.17 -12.66 -10.37
C GLN A 89 4.49 -13.16 -11.00
N GLU A 90 5.13 -12.32 -11.83
CA GLU A 90 6.45 -12.62 -12.38
C GLU A 90 7.49 -12.84 -11.26
N ALA A 91 7.49 -11.99 -10.24
CA ALA A 91 8.39 -12.13 -9.11
C ALA A 91 8.17 -13.45 -8.36
N LYS A 92 6.93 -13.89 -8.13
CA LYS A 92 6.64 -15.22 -7.56
C LYS A 92 7.24 -16.34 -8.38
N SER A 93 7.12 -16.28 -9.71
CA SER A 93 7.72 -17.30 -10.60
C SER A 93 9.25 -17.36 -10.49
N LYS A 94 9.89 -16.27 -10.03
CA LYS A 94 11.33 -16.16 -9.77
C LYS A 94 11.72 -16.49 -8.31
N GLY A 95 10.77 -17.01 -7.53
CA GLY A 95 11.00 -17.44 -6.14
C GLY A 95 10.97 -16.32 -5.10
N TYR A 96 10.35 -15.18 -5.41
CA TYR A 96 10.12 -14.13 -4.41
C TYR A 96 8.95 -14.46 -3.49
N GLU A 97 9.15 -14.24 -2.19
CA GLU A 97 8.06 -14.15 -1.21
C GLU A 97 7.43 -12.75 -1.28
N ILE A 98 6.12 -12.70 -1.53
CA ILE A 98 5.34 -11.46 -1.60
C ILE A 98 4.66 -11.20 -0.27
N ASN A 99 5.11 -10.16 0.43
CA ASN A 99 4.56 -9.72 1.71
C ASN A 99 3.73 -8.44 1.50
N LEU A 100 2.49 -8.46 1.97
CA LEU A 100 1.56 -7.34 1.89
C LEU A 100 1.23 -6.84 3.30
N CYS A 101 1.39 -5.54 3.53
CA CYS A 101 0.81 -4.87 4.68
C CYS A 101 -0.19 -3.83 4.19
N PHE A 102 -1.45 -3.92 4.60
CA PHE A 102 -2.50 -2.98 4.20
C PHE A 102 -3.01 -2.19 5.40
N LEU A 103 -2.87 -0.86 5.37
CA LEU A 103 -3.41 0.03 6.37
C LEU A 103 -4.80 0.54 5.98
N TRP A 104 -5.80 0.11 6.73
CA TRP A 104 -7.19 0.46 6.56
C TRP A 104 -7.60 1.66 7.43
N LEU A 105 -8.63 2.38 6.98
CA LEU A 105 -9.27 3.49 7.68
C LEU A 105 -10.78 3.25 7.64
N ALA A 106 -11.50 3.73 8.65
CA ALA A 106 -12.92 3.42 8.81
C ALA A 106 -13.82 4.02 7.73
N SER A 107 -13.40 5.13 7.11
CA SER A 107 -14.18 5.79 6.08
C SER A 107 -13.34 6.65 5.13
N PRO A 108 -13.83 6.92 3.91
CA PRO A 108 -13.17 7.85 3.00
C PRO A 108 -13.14 9.29 3.55
N GLU A 109 -14.15 9.73 4.31
CA GLU A 109 -14.15 11.04 4.97
C GLU A 109 -13.01 11.16 5.96
N GLN A 110 -12.69 10.07 6.67
CA GLN A 110 -11.56 10.04 7.57
C GLN A 110 -10.24 10.17 6.79
N ALA A 111 -10.09 9.47 5.67
CA ALA A 111 -8.93 9.62 4.78
C ALA A 111 -8.75 11.08 4.33
N VAL A 112 -9.85 11.72 3.90
CA VAL A 112 -9.86 13.14 3.49
C VAL A 112 -9.44 14.06 4.64
N LYS A 113 -10.01 13.88 5.84
CA LYS A 113 -9.66 14.68 7.03
C LYS A 113 -8.19 14.56 7.38
N ARG A 114 -7.62 13.34 7.34
CA ARG A 114 -6.21 13.10 7.63
C ARG A 114 -5.29 13.69 6.57
N VAL A 115 -5.63 13.59 5.29
CA VAL A 115 -4.87 14.26 4.22
C VAL A 115 -4.90 15.78 4.41
N ALA A 116 -6.05 16.37 4.69
CA ALA A 116 -6.17 17.81 4.93
C ALA A 116 -5.33 18.26 6.15
N GLN A 117 -5.28 17.46 7.22
CA GLN A 117 -4.40 17.74 8.37
C GLN A 117 -2.92 17.71 7.99
N ARG A 118 -2.48 16.69 7.24
CA ARG A 118 -1.11 16.59 6.74
C ARG A 118 -0.74 17.78 5.85
N VAL A 119 -1.65 18.26 5.00
CA VAL A 119 -1.43 19.46 4.16
C VAL A 119 -1.23 20.70 5.02
N ARG A 120 -2.01 20.89 6.09
CA ARG A 120 -1.80 21.98 7.05
C ARG A 120 -0.43 21.92 7.75
N GLN A 121 0.18 20.74 7.83
CA GLN A 121 1.52 20.52 8.36
C GLN A 121 2.62 20.57 7.28
N GLY A 122 2.30 21.02 6.06
CA GLY A 122 3.27 21.18 4.96
C GLY A 122 3.42 19.96 4.05
N GLY A 123 2.58 18.93 4.19
CA GLY A 123 2.60 17.78 3.29
C GLY A 123 1.85 18.00 1.97
N HIS A 124 1.91 16.99 1.09
CA HIS A 124 1.33 17.04 -0.25
C HIS A 124 -0.21 16.98 -0.24
N ASN A 125 -0.85 17.81 -1.06
CA ASN A 125 -2.31 17.81 -1.28
C ASN A 125 -2.73 16.71 -2.26
N ILE A 126 -3.93 16.16 -2.06
CA ILE A 126 -4.55 15.22 -3.00
C ILE A 126 -6.02 15.61 -3.12
N PRO A 127 -6.58 15.74 -4.34
CA PRO A 127 -8.00 16.05 -4.53
C PRO A 127 -8.91 15.08 -3.80
N LYS A 128 -9.98 15.58 -3.18
CA LYS A 128 -10.94 14.80 -2.38
C LYS A 128 -11.53 13.64 -3.19
N GLU A 129 -11.92 13.91 -4.42
CA GLU A 129 -12.52 12.95 -5.35
C GLU A 129 -11.54 11.82 -5.66
N THR A 130 -10.25 12.16 -5.79
CA THR A 130 -9.18 11.18 -5.97
C THR A 130 -9.02 10.30 -4.75
N ILE A 131 -9.08 10.86 -3.53
CA ILE A 131 -9.01 10.09 -2.28
C ILE A 131 -10.18 9.11 -2.19
N ILE A 132 -11.40 9.58 -2.43
CA ILE A 132 -12.63 8.75 -2.35
C ILE A 132 -12.57 7.62 -3.37
N ARG A 133 -12.25 7.92 -4.63
CA ARG A 133 -12.11 6.89 -5.67
C ARG A 133 -11.04 5.87 -5.32
N ARG A 134 -9.85 6.32 -4.88
CA ARG A 134 -8.74 5.42 -4.52
C ARG A 134 -9.08 4.56 -3.31
N TYR A 135 -9.93 5.04 -2.40
CA TYR A 135 -10.39 4.28 -1.25
C TYR A 135 -11.13 3.01 -1.69
N SER A 136 -12.22 3.15 -2.44
CA SER A 136 -13.02 1.99 -2.86
C SER A 136 -12.27 1.09 -3.84
N THR A 137 -11.63 1.66 -4.87
CA THR A 137 -10.84 0.88 -5.83
C THR A 137 -9.68 0.15 -5.16
N GLY A 138 -9.06 0.75 -4.13
CA GLY A 138 -7.99 0.14 -3.36
C GLY A 138 -8.45 -1.11 -2.59
N LEU A 139 -9.66 -1.08 -2.01
CA LEU A 139 -10.25 -2.24 -1.33
C LEU A 139 -10.67 -3.33 -2.31
N SER A 140 -11.30 -2.95 -3.43
CA SER A 140 -11.66 -3.91 -4.49
C SER A 140 -10.43 -4.65 -5.02
N ASN A 141 -9.35 -3.93 -5.32
CA ASN A 141 -8.10 -4.54 -5.78
C ASN A 141 -7.36 -5.30 -4.67
N LEU A 142 -7.46 -4.86 -3.41
CA LEU A 142 -6.90 -5.60 -2.27
C LEU A 142 -7.46 -7.02 -2.27
N LEU A 143 -8.78 -7.17 -2.30
CA LEU A 143 -9.44 -8.48 -2.24
C LEU A 143 -9.26 -9.29 -3.52
N SER A 144 -9.45 -8.68 -4.69
CA SER A 144 -9.51 -9.40 -5.97
C SER A 144 -8.16 -9.67 -6.62
N ALA A 145 -7.15 -8.82 -6.36
CA ALA A 145 -5.88 -8.86 -7.09
C ALA A 145 -4.68 -9.08 -6.18
N TYR A 146 -4.56 -8.35 -5.07
CA TYR A 146 -3.35 -8.36 -4.26
C TYR A 146 -3.31 -9.46 -3.19
N LEU A 147 -4.40 -9.66 -2.46
CA LEU A 147 -4.49 -10.69 -1.43
C LEU A 147 -4.33 -12.12 -1.99
N PRO A 148 -4.84 -12.46 -3.19
CA PRO A 148 -4.58 -13.77 -3.81
C PRO A 148 -3.10 -13.99 -4.13
N ILE A 149 -2.38 -12.95 -4.57
CA ILE A 149 -0.95 -13.06 -4.93
C ILE A 149 -0.06 -13.15 -3.69
N ALA A 150 -0.39 -12.40 -2.63
CA ALA A 150 0.44 -12.31 -1.43
C ALA A 150 0.65 -13.68 -0.78
N ASP A 151 1.91 -14.00 -0.46
CA ASP A 151 2.26 -15.15 0.37
C ASP A 151 1.92 -14.82 1.82
N LYS A 152 2.26 -13.63 2.30
CA LYS A 152 1.83 -13.17 3.63
C LYS A 152 1.09 -11.87 3.48
N ALA A 153 -0.02 -11.73 4.19
CA ALA A 153 -0.75 -10.47 4.26
C ALA A 153 -1.09 -10.13 5.70
N LEU A 154 -0.99 -8.84 6.02
CA LEU A 154 -1.45 -8.28 7.28
C LEU A 154 -2.32 -7.06 6.98
N ILE A 155 -3.58 -7.11 7.40
CA ILE A 155 -4.56 -6.04 7.19
C ILE A 155 -4.80 -5.42 8.56
N ILE A 156 -4.51 -4.12 8.68
CA ILE A 156 -4.42 -3.41 9.95
C ILE A 156 -5.43 -2.27 9.96
N ASP A 157 -6.25 -2.19 11.00
CA ASP A 157 -7.05 -1.01 11.31
C ASP A 157 -6.15 0.09 11.89
N ASN A 158 -6.06 1.22 11.19
CA ASN A 158 -5.37 2.40 11.69
C ASN A 158 -6.31 3.60 11.86
N SER A 159 -7.59 3.35 12.13
CA SER A 159 -8.64 4.37 12.24
C SER A 159 -8.58 5.16 13.55
N ALA A 160 -8.10 4.57 14.65
CA ALA A 160 -7.95 5.28 15.93
C ALA A 160 -6.50 5.20 16.45
N GLU A 161 -6.11 6.19 17.26
CA GLU A 161 -4.78 6.24 17.88
C GLU A 161 -4.61 5.10 18.89
N VAL A 162 -5.66 4.81 19.65
CA VAL A 162 -5.72 3.71 20.63
C VAL A 162 -6.70 2.67 20.13
N VAL A 163 -6.18 1.54 19.67
CA VAL A 163 -6.97 0.36 19.30
C VAL A 163 -6.34 -0.84 20.02
N THR A 164 -7.13 -1.56 20.80
CA THR A 164 -6.70 -2.73 21.59
C THR A 164 -6.45 -3.98 20.75
N ASN A 165 -6.87 -4.00 19.47
CA ASN A 165 -6.48 -4.99 18.49
C ASN A 165 -6.50 -4.39 17.08
N LYS A 166 -5.33 -4.01 16.56
CA LYS A 166 -5.22 -3.39 15.23
C LYS A 166 -5.31 -4.40 14.09
N ILE A 167 -5.20 -5.70 14.33
CA ILE A 167 -5.19 -6.70 13.25
C ILE A 167 -6.63 -7.03 12.86
N ILE A 168 -7.00 -6.74 11.60
CA ILE A 168 -8.29 -7.10 11.02
C ILE A 168 -8.24 -8.53 10.50
N ALA A 169 -7.22 -8.82 9.68
CA ALA A 169 -7.05 -10.10 9.01
C ALA A 169 -5.58 -10.40 8.74
N ARG A 170 -5.25 -11.67 8.58
CA ARG A 170 -3.91 -12.16 8.31
C ARG A 170 -3.93 -13.36 7.37
N LYS A 171 -2.95 -13.44 6.48
CA LYS A 171 -2.73 -14.59 5.59
C LYS A 171 -1.31 -15.09 5.75
N PHE A 172 -1.14 -16.42 5.72
CA PHE A 172 0.16 -17.08 5.67
C PHE A 172 0.17 -18.19 4.61
N PHE A 173 0.97 -18.00 3.58
CA PHE A 173 1.14 -18.86 2.41
C PHE A 173 -0.22 -19.30 1.83
N GLU A 174 -0.36 -20.57 1.48
CA GLU A 174 -1.56 -21.18 0.90
C GLU A 174 -2.72 -21.34 1.90
N LYS A 175 -2.62 -20.78 3.12
CA LYS A 175 -3.73 -20.80 4.07
C LYS A 175 -4.78 -19.74 3.70
N ASP A 176 -6.02 -20.05 4.05
CA ASP A 176 -7.11 -19.07 4.03
C ASP A 176 -6.78 -17.85 4.89
N THR A 177 -7.39 -16.73 4.54
CA THR A 177 -7.25 -15.49 5.31
C THR A 177 -7.97 -15.64 6.64
N GLU A 178 -7.19 -15.61 7.73
CA GLU A 178 -7.68 -15.61 9.10
C GLU A 178 -8.20 -14.22 9.45
N VAL A 179 -9.50 -14.11 9.78
CA VAL A 179 -10.17 -12.85 10.10
C VAL A 179 -10.37 -12.74 11.60
N PHE A 180 -9.79 -11.71 12.21
CA PHE A 180 -9.87 -11.43 13.66
C PHE A 180 -10.98 -10.44 14.01
N ASN A 181 -11.32 -9.54 13.08
CA ASN A 181 -12.42 -8.60 13.23
C ASN A 181 -13.42 -8.75 12.08
N GLN A 182 -14.43 -9.59 12.29
CA GLN A 182 -15.45 -9.90 11.30
C GLN A 182 -16.27 -8.66 10.89
N GLN A 183 -16.57 -7.76 11.83
CA GLN A 183 -17.35 -6.56 11.54
C GLN A 183 -16.62 -5.63 10.56
N ILE A 184 -15.33 -5.37 10.80
CA ILE A 184 -14.53 -4.55 9.90
C ILE A 184 -14.30 -5.26 8.56
N TRP A 185 -14.06 -6.57 8.59
CA TRP A 185 -13.86 -7.35 7.37
C TRP A 185 -15.08 -7.32 6.44
N GLN A 186 -16.29 -7.47 6.98
CA GLN A 186 -17.51 -7.33 6.19
C GLN A 186 -17.66 -5.94 5.59
N LYS A 187 -17.34 -4.88 6.34
CA LYS A 187 -17.32 -3.51 5.80
C LYS A 187 -16.33 -3.34 4.64
N ILE A 188 -15.17 -3.99 4.71
CA ILE A 188 -14.19 -3.99 3.61
C ILE A 188 -14.80 -4.63 2.35
N ILE A 189 -15.48 -5.78 2.50
CA ILE A 189 -16.13 -6.48 1.39
C ILE A 189 -17.25 -5.63 0.79
N GLU A 190 -18.13 -5.04 1.62
CA GLU A 190 -19.23 -4.19 1.16
C GLU A 190 -18.72 -3.04 0.30
N VAL A 191 -17.73 -2.28 0.79
CA VAL A 191 -17.15 -1.17 0.02
C VAL A 191 -16.44 -1.66 -1.24
N ALA A 192 -15.76 -2.81 -1.19
CA ALA A 192 -15.10 -3.40 -2.34
C ALA A 192 -16.07 -3.81 -3.46
N ASP A 193 -17.29 -4.23 -3.08
CA ASP A 193 -18.38 -4.59 -3.98
C ASP A 193 -19.21 -3.37 -4.46
N GLY A 194 -18.90 -2.18 -3.94
CA GLY A 194 -19.64 -0.94 -4.25
C GLY A 194 -20.97 -0.81 -3.49
N ARG A 195 -21.12 -1.48 -2.35
CA ARG A 195 -22.26 -1.40 -1.43
C ARG A 195 -22.02 -0.42 -0.29
#